data_AF-A0A978TMH9-F1
#
_entry.id   AF-A0A978TMH9-F1
#
_cell.length_a   1.000
_cell.length_b   1.000
_cell.length_c   1.000
_cell.angle_alpha   90.00
_cell.angle_beta   90.00
_cell.angle_gamma   90.00
#
_symmetry.space_group_name_H-M   'P 1'
#
loop_
_entity.id
_entity.type
_entity.pdbx_description
1 polymer ?
#
loop_
_entity_poly.entity_id
_entity_poly.type
_entity_poly.pdbx_seq_one_letter_code
_entity_poly.pdbx_strand_id
1 'polypeptide(L)'
;NADGSFSLANPTTGGTFSFDYLLANAGGTDAATVTVEVLEPPAAGDDPPAGGILVVFFGNPAGTVVSSSGASTNLLANDTLGFPNASITSFGGGDLGGTVADNTAGSGVALAEGTLTVNADGSFSFANAFSGIFSFNYRLENAAGSADATVEIVVI
;
A
#
# COMPACT_ATOMS: atom_id res chain seq x y z
N ASN A 1 -27.69 23.52 9.28
CA ASN A 1 -29.00 24.17 9.13
C ASN A 1 -29.69 24.31 10.48
N ALA A 2 -30.64 25.22 10.64
CA ALA A 2 -31.34 25.42 11.92
C ALA A 2 -32.12 24.18 12.41
N ASP A 3 -32.38 23.24 11.51
CA ASP A 3 -32.95 21.91 11.78
C ASP A 3 -31.91 20.84 12.14
N GLY A 4 -30.64 21.22 12.30
CA GLY A 4 -29.54 20.30 12.61
C GLY A 4 -28.99 19.52 11.41
N SER A 5 -29.52 19.71 10.19
CA SER A 5 -28.99 19.03 9.01
C SER A 5 -27.66 19.63 8.54
N PHE A 6 -26.77 18.79 8.02
CA PHE A 6 -25.55 19.17 7.31
C PHE A 6 -25.42 18.36 6.03
N SER A 7 -24.69 18.89 5.05
CA SER A 7 -24.41 18.21 3.79
C SER A 7 -22.92 18.24 3.51
N LEU A 8 -22.37 17.09 3.11
CA LEU A 8 -21.03 16.98 2.57
C LEU A 8 -21.15 16.70 1.07
N ALA A 9 -20.69 17.62 0.23
CA ALA A 9 -20.80 17.49 -1.22
C ALA A 9 -19.44 17.11 -1.83
N ASN A 10 -19.38 15.94 -2.48
CA ASN A 10 -18.23 15.44 -3.24
C ASN A 10 -16.88 15.63 -2.53
N PRO A 11 -16.68 15.03 -1.35
CA PRO A 11 -15.38 15.14 -0.69
C PRO A 11 -14.31 14.46 -1.56
N THR A 12 -13.24 15.20 -1.88
CA THR A 12 -12.12 14.72 -2.73
C THR A 12 -10.86 14.42 -1.94
N THR A 13 -10.91 14.50 -0.62
CA THR A 13 -9.75 14.30 0.25
C THR A 13 -10.20 13.46 1.43
N GLY A 14 -9.58 12.29 1.57
CA GLY A 14 -9.79 11.45 2.74
C GLY A 14 -9.31 12.14 4.02
N GLY A 15 -9.99 11.87 5.13
CA GLY A 15 -9.61 12.46 6.41
C GLY A 15 -10.71 12.45 7.46
N THR A 16 -10.33 12.85 8.67
CA THR A 16 -11.25 13.11 9.77
C THR A 16 -11.50 14.61 9.89
N PHE A 17 -12.76 15.00 9.79
CA PHE A 17 -13.21 16.37 9.91
C PHE A 17 -14.07 16.50 11.16
N SER A 18 -13.88 17.57 11.93
CA SER A 18 -14.73 17.86 13.08
C SER A 18 -15.18 19.30 13.10
N PHE A 19 -16.36 19.53 13.66
CA PHE A 19 -16.86 20.85 13.94
C PHE A 19 -17.73 20.83 15.19
N ASP A 20 -17.72 21.93 15.93
CA ASP A 20 -18.56 22.12 17.10
C ASP A 20 -19.86 22.82 16.72
N TYR A 21 -20.95 22.48 17.41
CA TYR A 21 -22.21 23.19 17.32
C TYR A 21 -22.76 23.50 18.70
N LEU A 22 -23.58 24.55 18.76
CA LEU A 22 -24.25 24.99 19.98
C LEU A 22 -25.76 24.84 19.81
N LEU A 23 -26.40 24.14 20.72
CA LEU A 23 -27.85 24.13 20.88
C LEU A 23 -28.23 25.22 21.90
N ALA A 24 -29.24 26.01 21.61
CA ALA A 24 -29.69 27.08 22.51
C ALA A 24 -31.21 27.04 22.70
N ASN A 25 -31.66 27.31 23.91
CA ASN A 25 -33.06 27.61 24.23
C ASN A 25 -33.14 28.73 25.29
N ALA A 26 -34.35 29.08 25.73
CA ALA A 26 -34.54 30.13 26.74
C ALA A 26 -33.88 29.83 28.10
N GLY A 27 -33.54 28.57 28.37
CA GLY A 27 -32.90 28.11 29.60
C GLY A 27 -31.37 28.01 29.54
N GLY A 28 -30.74 28.16 28.37
CA GLY A 28 -29.29 28.13 28.23
C GLY A 28 -28.80 27.57 26.90
N THR A 29 -27.53 27.17 26.89
CA THR A 29 -26.84 26.63 25.72
C THR A 29 -26.09 25.35 26.07
N ASP A 30 -26.00 24.42 25.12
CA ASP A 30 -25.22 23.19 25.22
C ASP A 30 -24.36 23.02 23.96
N ALA A 31 -23.14 22.53 24.11
CA ALA A 31 -22.18 22.40 23.01
C ALA A 31 -21.84 20.94 22.76
N ALA A 32 -21.72 20.56 21.49
CA ALA A 32 -21.31 19.22 21.09
C ALA A 32 -20.47 19.25 19.81
N THR A 33 -19.70 18.19 19.59
CA THR A 33 -18.82 18.03 18.42
C THR A 33 -19.40 16.99 17.48
N VAL A 34 -19.39 17.28 16.18
CA VAL A 34 -19.64 16.31 15.13
C VAL A 34 -18.31 15.89 14.53
N THR A 35 -18.13 14.58 14.35
CA THR A 35 -16.98 14.01 13.63
C THR A 35 -17.47 13.33 12.37
N VAL A 36 -16.80 13.60 11.25
CA VAL A 36 -17.05 13.02 9.94
C VAL A 36 -15.77 12.37 9.45
N GLU A 37 -15.86 11.11 9.06
CA GLU A 37 -14.77 10.39 8.42
C GLU A 37 -15.05 10.26 6.93
N VAL A 38 -14.11 10.74 6.11
CA VAL A 38 -14.13 10.55 4.66
C VAL A 38 -13.08 9.51 4.33
N LEU A 39 -13.55 8.37 3.81
CA LEU A 39 -12.70 7.27 3.38
C LEU A 39 -12.24 7.50 1.93
N GLU A 40 -10.97 7.16 1.66
CA GLU A 40 -10.37 7.25 0.32
C GLU A 40 -9.66 5.92 0.00
N PRO A 41 -10.07 5.20 -1.07
CA PRO A 41 -9.44 3.94 -1.45
C PRO A 41 -8.01 4.16 -1.94
N PRO A 42 -7.11 3.18 -1.75
CA PRO A 42 -5.77 3.27 -2.29
C PRO A 42 -5.78 3.16 -3.82
N ALA A 43 -4.73 3.67 -4.44
CA ALA A 43 -4.41 3.42 -5.84
C ALA A 43 -2.95 2.96 -5.92
N ALA A 44 -2.76 1.70 -6.31
CA ALA A 44 -1.45 1.09 -6.48
C ALA A 44 -0.92 1.38 -7.89
N GLY A 45 0.35 1.76 -7.99
CA GLY A 45 1.07 1.99 -9.24
C GLY A 45 1.96 0.80 -9.57
N ASP A 46 1.97 0.38 -10.84
CA ASP A 46 2.91 -0.64 -11.30
C ASP A 46 4.36 -0.18 -11.13
N ASP A 47 5.22 -1.15 -10.87
CA ASP A 47 6.60 -1.03 -10.45
C ASP A 47 7.56 -1.60 -11.51
N PRO A 48 7.77 -0.88 -12.64
CA PRO A 48 8.60 -1.38 -13.73
C PRO A 48 10.10 -1.20 -13.44
N PRO A 49 10.97 -1.93 -14.18
CA PRO A 49 12.42 -1.89 -13.97
C PRO A 49 13.05 -0.51 -14.17
N ALA A 50 12.46 0.30 -15.07
CA ALA A 50 12.91 1.65 -15.40
C ALA A 50 12.28 2.74 -14.52
N GLY A 51 11.33 2.37 -13.64
CA GLY A 51 10.56 3.30 -12.81
C GLY A 51 11.10 3.55 -11.40
N GLY A 52 12.12 2.80 -10.97
CA GLY A 52 12.73 2.97 -9.64
C GLY A 52 12.99 1.66 -8.89
N ILE A 53 12.43 0.54 -9.34
CA ILE A 53 12.67 -0.78 -8.73
C ILE A 53 13.81 -1.49 -9.47
N LEU A 54 15.00 -1.02 -9.10
CA LEU A 54 16.16 -1.84 -8.80
C LEU A 54 16.68 -2.77 -9.91
N VAL A 55 17.75 -2.32 -10.57
CA VAL A 55 18.65 -3.15 -11.40
C VAL A 55 19.74 -3.74 -10.50
N VAL A 56 19.80 -5.07 -10.39
CA VAL A 56 20.77 -5.78 -9.54
C VAL A 56 21.96 -6.23 -10.39
N PHE A 57 23.18 -5.78 -10.06
CA PHE A 57 24.42 -6.22 -10.73
C PHE A 57 25.08 -7.38 -9.97
N PHE A 58 25.39 -8.49 -10.64
CA PHE A 58 26.12 -9.61 -10.02
C PHE A 58 27.51 -9.22 -9.49
N GLY A 59 27.81 -9.70 -8.27
CA GLY A 59 29.16 -9.75 -7.72
C GLY A 59 29.42 -10.89 -6.73
N ASN A 60 28.44 -11.74 -6.38
CA ASN A 60 28.65 -12.80 -5.39
C ASN A 60 28.03 -14.16 -5.80
N PRO A 61 28.83 -15.23 -5.97
CA PRO A 61 28.35 -16.59 -6.28
C PRO A 61 27.63 -17.30 -5.11
N ALA A 62 27.32 -16.62 -4.00
CA ALA A 62 26.65 -17.19 -2.82
C ALA A 62 25.14 -16.87 -2.72
N GLY A 63 24.52 -16.36 -3.78
CA GLY A 63 23.15 -15.85 -3.78
C GLY A 63 23.10 -14.37 -3.44
N THR A 64 22.52 -13.56 -4.33
CA THR A 64 22.40 -12.12 -4.14
C THR A 64 21.11 -11.83 -3.38
N VAL A 65 21.21 -11.08 -2.28
CA VAL A 65 20.05 -10.55 -1.57
C VAL A 65 19.80 -9.13 -2.04
N VAL A 66 18.62 -8.91 -2.59
CA VAL A 66 18.11 -7.64 -3.05
C VAL A 66 17.15 -7.14 -1.99
N SER A 67 17.38 -5.97 -1.42
CA SER A 67 16.46 -5.37 -0.44
C SER A 67 16.05 -3.97 -0.87
N SER A 68 14.75 -3.69 -0.86
CA SER A 68 14.25 -2.32 -0.91
C SER A 68 14.01 -1.81 0.51
N SER A 69 14.80 -0.83 0.93
CA SER A 69 14.58 -0.13 2.22
C SER A 69 14.69 1.38 2.10
N GLY A 70 14.99 1.90 0.90
CA GLY A 70 15.03 3.33 0.61
C GLY A 70 13.69 3.85 0.07
N ALA A 71 13.37 5.10 0.35
CA ALA A 71 12.11 5.73 -0.06
C ALA A 71 11.85 5.68 -1.59
N SER A 72 12.89 5.60 -2.42
CA SER A 72 12.76 5.52 -3.88
C SER A 72 12.73 4.10 -4.45
N THR A 73 13.03 3.08 -3.63
CA THR A 73 13.05 1.66 -4.06
C THR A 73 11.96 0.84 -3.38
N ASN A 74 11.26 1.42 -2.41
CA ASN A 74 10.10 0.84 -1.74
C ASN A 74 8.93 0.73 -2.73
N LEU A 75 8.15 -0.34 -2.65
CA LEU A 75 6.99 -0.57 -3.52
C LEU A 75 5.93 0.53 -3.39
N LEU A 76 5.82 1.16 -2.21
CA LEU A 76 4.86 2.23 -1.95
C LEU A 76 5.30 3.60 -2.50
N ALA A 77 6.44 3.69 -3.18
CA ALA A 77 7.04 4.98 -3.55
C ALA A 77 6.21 5.77 -4.59
N ASN A 78 5.48 5.07 -5.45
CA ASN A 78 4.62 5.60 -6.50
C ASN A 78 3.12 5.46 -6.19
N ASP A 79 2.78 4.98 -4.99
CA ASP A 79 1.41 4.66 -4.60
C ASP A 79 0.68 5.83 -3.93
N THR A 80 -0.64 5.85 -4.11
CA THR A 80 -1.54 6.65 -3.28
C THR A 80 -2.19 5.75 -2.24
N LEU A 81 -1.84 5.94 -0.95
CA LEU A 81 -2.31 5.05 0.13
C LEU A 81 -3.76 5.33 0.58
N GLY A 82 -4.38 6.42 0.12
CA GLY A 82 -5.72 6.82 0.55
C GLY A 82 -5.84 7.12 2.05
N PHE A 83 -7.08 7.06 2.58
CA PHE A 83 -7.38 7.33 3.98
C PHE A 83 -8.41 6.33 4.56
N PRO A 84 -8.14 5.74 5.74
CA PRO A 84 -6.84 5.68 6.41
C PRO A 84 -5.75 5.14 5.46
N ASN A 85 -4.46 5.41 5.73
CA ASN A 85 -3.41 4.94 4.82
C ASN A 85 -3.43 3.41 4.70
N ALA A 86 -3.40 2.93 3.46
CA ALA A 86 -3.26 1.53 3.13
C ALA A 86 -1.86 1.01 3.43
N SER A 87 -1.79 -0.32 3.56
CA SER A 87 -0.55 -1.09 3.66
C SER A 87 -0.64 -2.30 2.74
N ILE A 88 0.50 -2.92 2.40
CA ILE A 88 0.47 -4.18 1.66
C ILE A 88 -0.08 -5.27 2.57
N THR A 89 -1.15 -5.95 2.15
CA THR A 89 -1.75 -7.07 2.91
C THR A 89 -1.36 -8.43 2.36
N SER A 90 -1.17 -8.52 1.04
CA SER A 90 -0.85 -9.79 0.38
C SER A 90 -0.05 -9.60 -0.91
N PHE A 91 0.57 -10.67 -1.37
CA PHE A 91 1.31 -10.73 -2.62
C PHE A 91 1.26 -12.15 -3.24
N GLY A 92 1.49 -12.22 -4.54
CA GLY A 92 1.34 -13.46 -5.34
C GLY A 92 1.28 -13.15 -6.83
N GLY A 93 0.88 -14.10 -7.67
CA GLY A 93 0.77 -13.89 -9.11
C GLY A 93 2.11 -13.77 -9.82
N GLY A 94 2.11 -13.35 -11.09
CA GLY A 94 3.31 -13.29 -11.93
C GLY A 94 4.09 -14.61 -11.95
N ASP A 95 5.41 -14.51 -11.88
CA ASP A 95 6.35 -15.63 -11.80
C ASP A 95 6.38 -16.31 -10.42
N LEU A 96 5.90 -15.64 -9.37
CA LEU A 96 5.68 -16.25 -8.06
C LEU A 96 4.56 -17.30 -8.11
N GLY A 97 3.62 -17.15 -9.05
CA GLY A 97 2.48 -18.02 -9.25
C GLY A 97 1.32 -17.75 -8.29
N GLY A 98 0.23 -18.50 -8.46
CA GLY A 98 -0.98 -18.32 -7.66
C GLY A 98 -1.71 -17.00 -7.95
N THR A 99 -2.43 -16.48 -6.96
CA THR A 99 -3.10 -15.18 -6.99
C THR A 99 -2.44 -14.19 -6.04
N VAL A 100 -2.66 -12.88 -6.23
CA VAL A 100 -2.15 -11.82 -5.35
C VAL A 100 -2.52 -12.01 -3.87
N ALA A 101 -3.57 -12.78 -3.58
CA ALA A 101 -4.04 -13.02 -2.22
C ALA A 101 -3.40 -14.24 -1.51
N ASP A 102 -2.52 -14.98 -2.20
CA ASP A 102 -2.08 -16.31 -1.72
C ASP A 102 -1.03 -16.23 -0.60
N ASN A 103 -0.25 -15.14 -0.53
CA ASN A 103 0.76 -14.95 0.51
C ASN A 103 0.49 -13.67 1.30
N THR A 104 0.50 -13.78 2.64
CA THR A 104 0.34 -12.62 3.53
C THR A 104 1.63 -11.80 3.61
N ALA A 105 1.52 -10.47 3.63
CA ALA A 105 2.67 -9.59 3.82
C ALA A 105 3.46 -9.95 5.10
N GLY A 106 4.78 -9.83 5.03
CA GLY A 106 5.74 -10.24 6.05
C GLY A 106 6.10 -11.73 6.03
N SER A 107 5.41 -12.56 5.25
CA SER A 107 5.76 -13.97 5.07
C SER A 107 6.87 -14.13 4.03
N GLY A 108 7.86 -14.98 4.34
CA GLY A 108 8.87 -15.40 3.38
C GLY A 108 8.38 -16.59 2.57
N VAL A 109 8.38 -16.45 1.25
CA VAL A 109 7.95 -17.48 0.30
C VAL A 109 9.18 -18.12 -0.34
N ALA A 110 9.28 -19.44 -0.23
CA ALA A 110 10.36 -20.20 -0.83
C ALA A 110 10.18 -20.30 -2.36
N LEU A 111 11.25 -20.00 -3.07
CA LEU A 111 11.39 -20.16 -4.52
C LEU A 111 12.28 -21.37 -4.80
N ALA A 112 12.33 -21.82 -6.05
CA ALA A 112 13.20 -22.93 -6.45
C ALA A 112 14.67 -22.71 -6.05
N GLU A 113 15.14 -21.46 -6.09
CA GLU A 113 16.53 -21.10 -5.78
C GLU A 113 16.63 -19.87 -4.85
N GLY A 114 15.73 -19.75 -3.86
CA GLY A 114 15.86 -18.78 -2.78
C GLY A 114 14.54 -18.37 -2.13
N THR A 115 14.39 -17.11 -1.74
CA THR A 115 13.25 -16.62 -0.96
C THR A 115 12.84 -15.21 -1.37
N LEU A 116 11.53 -14.94 -1.41
CA LEU A 116 10.94 -13.61 -1.52
C LEU A 116 10.16 -13.28 -0.25
N THR A 117 10.38 -12.11 0.33
CA THR A 117 9.56 -11.55 1.41
C THR A 117 9.11 -10.15 0.99
N VAL A 118 7.81 -9.87 1.09
CA VAL A 118 7.25 -8.53 0.87
C VAL A 118 6.57 -8.09 2.16
N ASN A 119 6.95 -6.95 2.71
CA ASN A 119 6.44 -6.45 3.99
C ASN A 119 5.29 -5.45 3.78
N ALA A 120 4.50 -5.24 4.83
CA ALA A 120 3.34 -4.35 4.80
C ALA A 120 3.71 -2.88 4.51
N ASP A 121 4.96 -2.48 4.83
CA ASP A 121 5.49 -1.14 4.59
C ASP A 121 6.10 -0.95 3.19
N GLY A 122 5.97 -1.94 2.30
CA GLY A 122 6.51 -1.93 0.94
C GLY A 122 8.01 -2.21 0.83
N SER A 123 8.69 -2.47 1.94
CA SER A 123 10.03 -3.06 1.86
C SER A 123 9.91 -4.52 1.42
N PHE A 124 10.82 -4.97 0.57
CA PHE A 124 10.91 -6.38 0.18
C PHE A 124 12.36 -6.87 0.23
N SER A 125 12.51 -8.18 0.35
CA SER A 125 13.78 -8.88 0.14
C SER A 125 13.60 -9.99 -0.86
N PHE A 126 14.42 -10.02 -1.91
CA PHE A 126 14.47 -11.08 -2.90
C PHE A 126 15.88 -11.67 -2.92
N ALA A 127 15.99 -12.93 -2.50
CA ALA A 127 17.22 -13.71 -2.57
C ALA A 127 17.01 -14.82 -3.59
N ASN A 128 17.67 -14.78 -4.75
CA ASN A 128 17.56 -15.83 -5.76
C ASN A 128 18.82 -15.88 -6.64
N ALA A 129 19.16 -17.04 -7.18
CA ALA A 129 20.24 -17.23 -8.17
C ALA A 129 19.76 -17.03 -9.63
N PHE A 130 18.48 -16.77 -9.84
CA PHE A 130 17.87 -16.48 -11.14
C PHE A 130 18.50 -15.28 -11.85
N SER A 131 18.61 -15.35 -13.19
CA SER A 131 18.98 -14.22 -14.06
C SER A 131 17.83 -13.96 -15.04
N GLY A 132 17.42 -12.70 -15.17
CA GLY A 132 16.28 -12.30 -15.98
C GLY A 132 15.34 -11.35 -15.24
N ILE A 133 14.10 -11.27 -15.71
CA ILE A 133 13.03 -10.49 -15.07
C ILE A 133 12.19 -11.45 -14.24
N PHE A 134 11.95 -11.10 -12.98
CA PHE A 134 11.04 -11.80 -12.08
C PHE A 134 9.88 -10.89 -11.71
N SER A 135 8.65 -11.34 -11.94
CA SER A 135 7.44 -10.57 -11.71
C SER A 135 6.57 -11.15 -10.60
N PHE A 136 5.88 -10.28 -9.87
CA PHE A 136 4.81 -10.66 -8.94
C PHE A 136 3.85 -9.48 -8.75
N ASN A 137 2.72 -9.71 -8.09
CA ASN A 137 1.74 -8.70 -7.72
C ASN A 137 1.69 -8.50 -6.21
N TYR A 138 1.36 -7.29 -5.76
CA TYR A 138 0.99 -7.00 -4.37
C TYR A 138 -0.37 -6.31 -4.30
N ARG A 139 -1.00 -6.40 -3.13
CA ARG A 139 -2.28 -5.75 -2.80
C ARG A 139 -2.11 -4.73 -1.69
N LEU A 140 -2.49 -3.49 -1.97
CA LEU A 140 -2.79 -2.47 -0.96
C LEU A 140 -4.21 -2.62 -0.47
N GLU A 141 -4.42 -2.39 0.82
CA GLU A 141 -5.75 -2.38 1.41
C GLU A 141 -5.85 -1.39 2.57
N ASN A 142 -6.98 -0.67 2.62
CA ASN A 142 -7.42 0.11 3.77
C ASN A 142 -8.94 -0.08 3.99
N ALA A 143 -9.51 0.65 4.94
CA ALA A 143 -10.95 0.57 5.24
C ALA A 143 -11.86 1.02 4.09
N ALA A 144 -11.33 1.73 3.09
CA ALA A 144 -12.06 2.26 1.96
C ALA A 144 -12.05 1.32 0.73
N GLY A 145 -11.03 0.46 0.61
CA GLY A 145 -10.92 -0.48 -0.50
C GLY A 145 -9.54 -1.11 -0.65
N SER A 146 -9.32 -1.75 -1.81
CA SER A 146 -8.05 -2.36 -2.18
C SER A 146 -7.64 -2.02 -3.61
N ALA A 147 -6.35 -2.10 -3.88
CA ALA A 147 -5.75 -1.93 -5.20
C ALA A 147 -4.56 -2.90 -5.36
N ASP A 148 -4.43 -3.46 -6.55
CA ASP A 148 -3.36 -4.40 -6.89
C ASP A 148 -2.40 -3.76 -7.90
N ALA A 149 -1.11 -4.04 -7.79
CA ALA A 149 -0.08 -3.60 -8.74
C ALA A 149 0.92 -4.72 -9.04
N THR A 150 1.67 -4.56 -10.13
CA THR A 150 2.69 -5.50 -10.61
C THR A 150 4.09 -4.96 -10.33
N VAL A 151 4.98 -5.83 -9.85
CA VAL A 151 6.40 -5.56 -9.62
C VAL A 151 7.22 -6.37 -10.60
N GLU A 152 8.23 -5.74 -11.20
CA GLU A 152 9.22 -6.40 -12.05
C GLU A 152 10.63 -6.16 -11.50
N ILE A 153 11.30 -7.24 -11.10
CA ILE A 153 12.68 -7.22 -10.60
C ILE A 153 13.61 -7.68 -11.72
N VAL A 154 14.60 -6.86 -12.06
CA VAL A 154 15.63 -7.24 -13.04
C VAL A 154 16.89 -7.72 -12.33
N VAL A 155 17.28 -8.95 -12.64
CA VAL A 155 18.49 -9.60 -12.14
C VAL A 155 19.44 -9.83 -13.32
N ILE A 156 20.61 -9.16 -13.31
CA ILE A 156 21.58 -9.17 -14.42
C ILE A 156 23.02 -9.43 -14.01
#